data_AF-A0A3B6THW0-F1
#
_entry.id   AF-A0A3B6THW0-F1
#
_cell.length_a   1.000
_cell.length_b   1.000
_cell.length_c   1.000
_cell.angle_alpha   90.00
_cell.angle_beta   90.00
_cell.angle_gamma   90.00
#
_symmetry.space_group_name_H-M   'P 1'
#
loop_
_entity.id
_entity.type
_entity.pdbx_description
1 polymer ?
#
loop_
_entity_poly.entity_id
_entity_poly.type
_entity_poly.pdbx_seq_one_letter_code
_entity_poly.pdbx_strand_id
1 'polypeptide(L)'
;MEGEPMRVQFEQWAVDARVDLVFAGHVHAYECNHRVSNIKYDITDGRCKPVRDHRAPVYMTIGDGGNIEGLADSVTEPQPSYSAFREASFGHALLDIKNRTHAYYAWYRNADGVKVPANTVWFTNRYYMPNQLGIAACRTRQRCCRVRSYPIR
;
A
#
# COMPACT_ATOMS: atom_id res chain seq x y z
N MET A 1 -17.68 -1.35 4.64
CA MET A 1 -16.22 -1.23 4.83
C MET A 1 -15.96 -0.13 5.83
N GLU A 2 -15.14 -0.39 6.85
CA GLU A 2 -14.95 0.50 8.01
C GLU A 2 -14.35 1.86 7.66
N GLY A 3 -13.43 1.92 6.69
CA GLY A 3 -12.77 3.17 6.27
C GLY A 3 -13.60 4.09 5.35
N GLU A 4 -14.76 3.64 4.85
CA GLU A 4 -15.53 4.40 3.85
C GLU A 4 -16.07 5.75 4.35
N PRO A 5 -16.65 5.87 5.57
CA PRO A 5 -17.14 7.16 6.07
C PRO A 5 -16.03 8.21 6.16
N MET A 6 -14.83 7.82 6.61
CA MET A 6 -13.67 8.70 6.67
C MET A 6 -13.19 9.10 5.28
N ARG A 7 -13.13 8.14 4.34
CA ARG A 7 -12.73 8.38 2.95
C ARG A 7 -13.60 9.45 2.30
N VAL A 8 -14.93 9.34 2.43
CA VAL A 8 -15.89 10.31 1.86
C VAL A 8 -15.62 11.73 2.37
N GLN A 9 -15.22 11.89 3.64
CA GLN A 9 -15.00 13.21 4.23
C GLN A 9 -13.62 13.81 3.91
N PHE A 10 -12.57 12.99 3.78
CA PHE A 10 -11.19 13.49 3.75
C PHE A 10 -10.39 13.18 2.49
N GLU A 11 -10.82 12.23 1.65
CA GLU A 11 -10.04 11.85 0.46
C GLU A 11 -9.86 13.04 -0.49
N GLN A 12 -10.90 13.85 -0.68
CA GLN A 12 -10.83 15.08 -1.48
C GLN A 12 -9.77 16.04 -0.94
N TRP A 13 -9.74 16.27 0.38
CA TRP A 13 -8.74 17.15 1.00
C TRP A 13 -7.33 16.60 0.87
N ALA A 14 -7.15 15.28 1.02
CA ALA A 14 -5.84 14.65 0.84
C ALA A 14 -5.33 14.79 -0.60
N VAL A 15 -6.22 14.67 -1.60
CA VAL A 15 -5.89 14.87 -3.01
C VAL A 15 -5.56 16.34 -3.30
N ASP A 16 -6.35 17.29 -2.79
CA ASP A 16 -6.16 18.73 -3.04
C ASP A 16 -4.90 19.26 -2.36
N ALA A 17 -4.61 18.80 -1.14
CA ALA A 17 -3.38 19.10 -0.42
C ALA A 17 -2.16 18.35 -0.96
N ARG A 18 -2.34 17.45 -1.95
CA ARG A 18 -1.28 16.64 -2.56
C ARG A 18 -0.50 15.83 -1.52
N VAL A 19 -1.21 15.20 -0.60
CA VAL A 19 -0.59 14.33 0.42
C VAL A 19 0.26 13.27 -0.28
N ASP A 20 1.49 13.07 0.19
CA ASP A 20 2.40 12.11 -0.41
C ASP A 20 1.98 10.67 -0.10
N LEU A 21 1.76 10.39 1.19
CA LEU A 21 1.56 9.07 1.78
C LEU A 21 0.51 9.13 2.88
N VAL A 22 -0.30 8.07 3.00
CA VAL A 22 -1.22 7.84 4.12
C VAL A 22 -0.93 6.46 4.70
N PHE A 23 -0.62 6.40 5.99
CA PHE A 23 -0.36 5.15 6.71
C PHE A 23 -1.56 4.77 7.57
N ALA A 24 -1.95 3.51 7.53
CA ALA A 24 -3.00 2.94 8.37
C ALA A 24 -2.56 1.60 8.96
N GLY A 25 -3.08 1.27 10.14
CA GLY A 25 -3.00 -0.07 10.72
C GLY A 25 -4.34 -0.80 10.57
N HIS A 26 -4.83 -1.36 11.68
CA HIS A 26 -6.11 -2.06 11.81
C HIS A 26 -6.19 -3.40 11.06
N VAL A 27 -5.96 -3.44 9.74
CA VAL A 27 -5.84 -4.74 9.04
C VAL A 27 -4.48 -5.35 9.35
N HIS A 28 -4.47 -6.57 9.86
CA HIS A 28 -3.27 -7.29 10.32
C HIS A 28 -2.48 -7.92 9.16
N ALA A 29 -2.13 -7.09 8.18
CA ALA A 29 -1.36 -7.45 7.00
C ALA A 29 -0.66 -6.20 6.44
N TYR A 30 0.18 -6.39 5.43
CA TYR A 30 0.80 -5.31 4.69
C TYR A 30 0.17 -5.13 3.31
N GLU A 31 -0.16 -3.89 2.94
CA GLU A 31 -0.63 -3.53 1.61
C GLU A 31 -0.09 -2.17 1.17
N CYS A 32 0.27 -2.05 -0.09
CA CYS A 32 0.69 -0.81 -0.74
C CYS A 32 -0.18 -0.59 -1.96
N ASN A 33 -0.88 0.55 -1.99
CA ASN A 33 -1.71 0.93 -3.11
C ASN A 33 -0.94 1.73 -4.16
N HIS A 34 -1.52 1.81 -5.33
CA HIS A 34 -1.20 2.82 -6.31
C HIS A 34 -1.81 4.17 -5.93
N ARG A 35 -1.32 5.26 -6.56
CA ARG A 35 -1.95 6.57 -6.47
C ARG A 35 -3.29 6.56 -7.21
N VAL A 36 -4.36 6.41 -6.46
CA VAL A 36 -5.74 6.39 -6.94
C VAL A 36 -6.60 7.31 -6.08
N SER A 37 -7.67 7.83 -6.67
CA SER A 37 -8.70 8.56 -5.95
C SER A 37 -10.09 8.07 -6.34
N ASN A 38 -11.04 8.12 -5.42
CA ASN A 38 -12.45 7.85 -5.66
C ASN A 38 -13.35 9.03 -5.21
N ILE A 39 -13.02 10.22 -5.70
CA ILE A 39 -13.62 11.51 -5.30
C ILE A 39 -14.61 12.06 -6.32
N LYS A 40 -14.84 11.35 -7.44
CA LYS A 40 -15.72 11.80 -8.53
C LYS A 40 -17.15 11.28 -8.43
N TYR A 41 -17.45 10.54 -7.37
CA TYR A 41 -18.77 9.95 -7.20
C TYR A 41 -19.82 11.04 -7.02
N ASP A 42 -20.79 11.07 -7.94
CA ASP A 42 -22.07 11.74 -7.76
C ASP A 42 -23.15 10.65 -7.63
N ILE A 43 -24.08 10.84 -6.69
CA ILE A 43 -25.20 9.93 -6.40
C ILE A 43 -25.88 9.47 -7.70
N THR A 44 -25.97 10.37 -8.68
CA THR A 44 -26.65 10.15 -9.96
C THR A 44 -25.76 9.60 -11.09
N ASP A 45 -24.44 9.77 -11.02
CA ASP A 45 -23.53 9.45 -12.12
C ASP A 45 -22.91 8.04 -12.04
N GLY A 46 -23.04 7.37 -10.88
CA GLY A 46 -22.56 6.02 -10.65
C GLY A 46 -21.03 5.86 -10.70
N ARG A 47 -20.26 6.97 -10.68
CA ARG A 47 -18.78 6.94 -10.77
C ARG A 47 -18.15 6.63 -9.41
N CYS A 48 -18.28 5.37 -8.98
CA CYS A 48 -17.78 4.88 -7.69
C CYS A 48 -16.50 4.05 -7.79
N LYS A 49 -15.85 4.00 -8.96
CA LYS A 49 -14.63 3.22 -9.18
C LYS A 49 -13.39 4.08 -8.97
N PRO A 50 -12.41 3.65 -8.15
CA PRO A 50 -11.13 4.33 -8.03
C PRO A 50 -10.42 4.45 -9.38
N VAL A 51 -9.89 5.64 -9.66
CA VAL A 51 -9.13 5.93 -10.89
C VAL A 51 -7.74 6.41 -10.53
N ARG A 52 -6.77 6.18 -11.44
CA ARG A 52 -5.40 6.70 -11.29
C ARG A 52 -5.44 8.23 -11.20
N ASP A 53 -4.87 8.78 -10.14
CA ASP A 53 -4.72 10.22 -9.96
C ASP A 53 -3.33 10.51 -9.40
N HIS A 54 -2.50 11.24 -10.13
CA HIS A 54 -1.12 11.54 -9.72
C HIS A 54 -1.04 12.46 -8.50
N ARG A 55 -2.14 13.17 -8.19
CA ARG A 55 -2.29 14.04 -7.02
C ARG A 55 -2.64 13.26 -5.76
N ALA A 56 -3.21 12.06 -5.91
CA ALA A 56 -3.61 11.24 -4.78
C ALA A 56 -2.39 10.70 -4.01
N PRO A 57 -2.52 10.52 -2.68
CA PRO A 57 -1.50 9.85 -1.89
C PRO A 57 -1.34 8.38 -2.29
N VAL A 58 -0.24 7.79 -1.85
CA VAL A 58 -0.15 6.33 -1.76
C VAL A 58 -0.66 5.91 -0.38
N TYR A 59 -1.69 5.07 -0.36
CA TYR A 59 -2.21 4.46 0.85
C TYR A 59 -1.41 3.20 1.15
N MET A 60 -0.94 3.08 2.39
CA MET A 60 -0.20 1.93 2.90
C MET A 60 -0.84 1.41 4.17
N THR A 61 -1.12 0.12 4.18
CA THR A 61 -1.54 -0.61 5.37
C THR A 61 -0.32 -1.31 5.96
N ILE A 62 -0.04 -1.03 7.23
CA ILE A 62 1.09 -1.56 8.00
C ILE A 62 0.63 -1.93 9.42
N GLY A 63 -0.45 -2.72 9.50
CA GLY A 63 -1.02 -3.23 10.76
C GLY A 63 -0.44 -4.58 11.20
N ASP A 64 0.65 -5.01 10.58
CA ASP A 64 1.28 -6.33 10.69
C ASP A 64 2.35 -6.42 11.80
N GLY A 65 2.17 -5.68 12.89
CA GLY A 65 3.17 -5.58 13.96
C GLY A 65 3.30 -6.80 14.89
N GLY A 66 2.43 -7.81 14.78
CA GLY A 66 2.44 -8.99 15.65
C GLY A 66 1.40 -8.99 16.77
N ASN A 67 0.19 -8.52 16.48
CA ASN A 67 -0.92 -8.55 17.44
C ASN A 67 -1.37 -10.00 17.78
N ILE A 68 -2.11 -10.14 18.88
CA ILE A 68 -2.57 -11.45 19.39
C ILE A 68 -3.65 -12.11 18.53
N GLU A 69 -4.38 -11.34 17.73
CA GLU A 69 -5.48 -11.84 16.89
C GLU A 69 -4.97 -12.60 15.66
N GLY A 70 -3.69 -12.45 15.33
CA GLY A 70 -3.04 -13.12 14.20
C GLY A 70 -3.04 -12.27 12.93
N LEU A 71 -2.69 -12.91 11.81
CA LEU A 71 -2.65 -12.27 10.49
C LEU A 71 -4.03 -12.29 9.82
N ALA A 72 -4.34 -11.23 9.09
CA ALA A 72 -5.49 -11.19 8.19
C ALA A 72 -5.11 -11.80 6.83
N ASP A 73 -5.39 -13.10 6.65
CA ASP A 73 -5.04 -13.87 5.44
C ASP A 73 -6.14 -13.88 4.37
N SER A 74 -7.38 -13.57 4.76
CA SER A 74 -8.51 -13.43 3.83
C SER A 74 -8.41 -12.12 3.06
N VAL A 75 -8.19 -12.20 1.74
CA VAL A 75 -8.10 -11.06 0.82
C VAL A 75 -9.14 -11.16 -0.29
N THR A 76 -9.60 -10.01 -0.78
CA THR A 76 -10.49 -9.96 -1.94
C THR A 76 -9.75 -10.41 -3.20
N GLU A 77 -10.33 -11.39 -3.92
CA GLU A 77 -9.81 -11.88 -5.19
C GLU A 77 -10.78 -11.60 -6.35
N PRO A 78 -10.29 -11.24 -7.55
CA PRO A 78 -8.88 -10.98 -7.88
C PRO A 78 -8.34 -9.71 -7.20
N GLN A 79 -7.02 -9.58 -7.08
CA GLN A 79 -6.38 -8.35 -6.61
C GLN A 79 -6.94 -7.12 -7.36
N PRO A 80 -7.53 -6.16 -6.65
CA PRO A 80 -8.12 -4.99 -7.29
C PRO A 80 -7.03 -4.10 -7.89
N SER A 81 -7.33 -3.42 -8.98
CA SER A 81 -6.35 -2.64 -9.77
C SER A 81 -5.71 -1.45 -9.03
N TYR A 82 -6.25 -1.06 -7.87
CA TYR A 82 -5.66 -0.06 -6.99
C TYR A 82 -4.57 -0.63 -6.07
N SER A 83 -4.58 -1.94 -5.79
CA SER A 83 -3.60 -2.60 -4.93
C SER A 83 -2.36 -2.94 -5.76
N ALA A 84 -1.20 -2.43 -5.35
CA ALA A 84 0.06 -2.66 -6.07
C ALA A 84 0.80 -3.89 -5.51
N PHE A 85 0.75 -4.08 -4.20
CA PHE A 85 1.37 -5.19 -3.50
C PHE A 85 0.64 -5.42 -2.18
N ARG A 86 0.42 -6.69 -1.82
CA ARG A 86 -0.19 -7.08 -0.55
C ARG A 86 0.37 -8.42 -0.11
N GLU A 87 0.62 -8.57 1.19
CA GLU A 87 1.10 -9.81 1.78
C GLU A 87 0.69 -9.91 3.25
N ALA A 88 0.16 -11.07 3.65
CA ALA A 88 -0.11 -11.40 5.04
C ALA A 88 1.17 -11.99 5.67
N SER A 89 1.98 -11.14 6.29
CA SER A 89 3.17 -11.52 7.05
C SER A 89 3.44 -10.47 8.09
N PHE A 90 3.94 -10.86 9.26
CA PHE A 90 4.34 -9.88 10.27
C PHE A 90 5.62 -9.16 9.85
N GLY A 91 5.71 -7.89 10.19
CA GLY A 91 6.79 -7.04 9.73
C GLY A 91 6.77 -5.64 10.29
N HIS A 92 7.64 -4.81 9.73
CA HIS A 92 7.71 -3.38 9.96
C HIS A 92 8.30 -2.70 8.71
N ALA A 93 8.16 -1.38 8.60
CA ALA A 93 8.73 -0.63 7.51
C ALA A 93 9.49 0.61 7.98
N LEU A 94 10.39 1.06 7.12
CA LEU A 94 11.16 2.27 7.30
C LEU A 94 10.85 3.23 6.15
N LEU A 95 10.54 4.48 6.50
CA LEU A 95 10.48 5.60 5.58
C LEU A 95 11.73 6.48 5.79
N ASP A 96 12.63 6.44 4.81
CA ASP A 96 13.92 7.11 4.84
C ASP A 96 13.89 8.31 3.88
N ILE A 97 13.63 9.50 4.44
CA ILE A 97 13.55 10.76 3.69
C ILE A 97 14.96 11.20 3.32
N LYS A 98 15.25 11.23 2.02
CA LYS A 98 16.59 11.56 1.50
C LYS A 98 16.78 13.05 1.34
N ASN A 99 15.77 13.74 0.82
CA ASN A 99 15.78 15.17 0.56
C ASN A 99 14.34 15.65 0.28
N ARG A 100 14.17 16.92 -0.10
CA ARG A 100 12.86 17.49 -0.42
C ARG A 100 12.10 16.78 -1.55
N THR A 101 12.79 16.01 -2.40
CA THR A 101 12.17 15.36 -3.56
C THR A 101 12.00 13.86 -3.42
N HIS A 102 12.84 13.16 -2.64
CA HIS A 102 12.86 11.70 -2.60
C HIS A 102 12.76 11.15 -1.17
N ALA A 103 11.95 10.11 -1.02
CA ALA A 103 11.96 9.23 0.14
C ALA A 103 12.04 7.77 -0.32
N TYR A 104 12.82 6.96 0.41
CA TYR A 104 12.92 5.53 0.20
C TYR A 104 12.08 4.81 1.24
N TYR A 105 11.25 3.89 0.80
CA TYR A 105 10.42 3.07 1.67
C TYR A 105 10.79 1.60 1.53
N ALA A 106 10.93 0.92 2.65
CA ALA A 106 11.24 -0.50 2.68
C ALA A 106 10.44 -1.19 3.78
N TRP A 107 9.75 -2.27 3.43
CA TRP A 107 9.04 -3.15 4.36
C TRP A 107 9.80 -4.47 4.54
N TYR A 108 9.92 -4.90 5.77
CA TYR A 108 10.72 -6.04 6.23
C TYR A 108 9.82 -7.03 6.94
N ARG A 109 9.89 -8.29 6.54
CA ARG A 109 9.18 -9.40 7.21
C ARG A 109 9.98 -9.85 8.41
N ASN A 110 9.30 -10.23 9.48
CA ASN A 110 9.94 -10.79 10.67
C ASN A 110 10.57 -12.17 10.39
N ALA A 111 10.02 -12.91 9.42
CA ALA A 111 10.53 -14.22 9.03
C ALA A 111 11.79 -14.14 8.16
N ASP A 112 12.00 -13.02 7.46
CA ASP A 112 13.23 -12.79 6.72
C ASP A 112 14.28 -12.30 7.71
N GLY A 113 15.40 -13.02 7.83
CA GLY A 113 16.50 -12.62 8.72
C GLY A 113 16.96 -11.16 8.52
N VAL A 114 17.75 -10.66 9.47
CA VAL A 114 18.04 -9.22 9.61
C VAL A 114 18.59 -8.60 8.30
N LYS A 115 17.83 -7.61 7.76
CA LYS A 115 18.11 -6.69 6.62
C LYS A 115 17.62 -7.04 5.20
N VAL A 116 16.74 -8.01 4.98
CA VAL A 116 16.16 -8.21 3.62
C VAL A 116 14.80 -7.51 3.50
N PRO A 117 14.66 -6.44 2.70
CA PRO A 117 13.35 -5.85 2.47
C PRO A 117 12.55 -6.73 1.49
N ALA A 118 11.33 -7.07 1.88
CA ALA A 118 10.40 -7.86 1.07
C ALA A 118 9.71 -6.99 0.01
N ASN A 119 9.47 -5.71 0.33
CA ASN A 119 8.96 -4.72 -0.61
C ASN A 119 9.72 -3.39 -0.44
N THR A 120 10.01 -2.72 -1.55
CA THR A 120 10.72 -1.44 -1.57
C THR A 120 10.11 -0.50 -2.59
N VAL A 121 9.98 0.79 -2.27
CA VAL A 121 9.42 1.81 -3.15
C VAL A 121 10.21 3.11 -3.01
N TRP A 122 10.47 3.78 -4.13
CA TRP A 122 10.93 5.17 -4.13
C TRP A 122 9.75 6.11 -4.33
N PHE A 123 9.55 7.01 -3.38
CA PHE A 123 8.55 8.06 -3.46
C PHE A 123 9.17 9.37 -3.92
N THR A 124 8.47 10.04 -4.82
CA THR A 124 8.77 11.41 -5.23
C THR A 124 7.74 12.37 -4.67
N ASN A 125 8.22 13.44 -4.03
CA ASN A 125 7.37 14.41 -3.35
C ASN A 125 6.38 15.07 -4.31
N ARG A 126 5.09 15.14 -3.95
CA ARG A 126 4.03 15.68 -4.81
C ARG A 126 4.07 17.18 -5.00
N TYR A 127 4.76 17.94 -4.13
CA TYR A 127 4.91 19.38 -4.26
C TYR A 127 6.09 19.73 -5.17
N TYR A 128 7.26 19.13 -4.92
CA TYR A 128 8.49 19.42 -5.68
C TYR A 128 8.64 18.60 -6.97
N MET A 129 7.95 17.45 -7.11
CA MET A 129 7.96 16.59 -8.30
C MET A 129 6.56 16.05 -8.68
N PRO A 130 5.57 16.94 -8.96
CA PRO A 130 4.16 16.58 -9.11
C PRO A 130 3.84 15.66 -10.30
N ASN A 131 4.63 15.74 -11.37
CA ASN A 131 4.36 15.04 -12.64
C ASN A 131 5.06 13.69 -12.75
N GLN A 132 5.93 13.34 -11.78
CA GLN A 132 6.49 12.01 -11.75
C GLN A 132 5.48 11.04 -11.13
N LEU A 133 5.06 10.09 -11.96
CA LEU A 133 4.56 8.80 -11.52
C LEU A 133 5.69 8.12 -10.75
N GLY A 134 5.84 8.43 -9.46
CA GLY A 134 6.74 7.72 -8.56
C GLY A 134 6.27 6.27 -8.44
N ILE A 135 6.62 5.45 -9.43
CA ILE A 135 6.43 4.01 -9.44
C ILE A 135 7.73 3.41 -9.95
N ALA A 136 8.75 3.38 -9.08
CA ALA A 136 9.76 2.35 -9.16
C ALA A 136 9.17 1.13 -8.45
N ALA A 137 8.45 0.33 -9.23
CA ALA A 137 7.93 -1.01 -8.98
C ALA A 137 8.13 -1.59 -7.57
N CYS A 138 7.01 -2.05 -6.96
CA CYS A 138 6.97 -3.19 -6.05
C CYS A 138 7.64 -4.40 -6.73
N ARG A 139 8.97 -4.42 -6.77
CA ARG A 139 9.72 -5.59 -7.23
C ARG A 139 9.88 -6.49 -6.03
N THR A 140 8.97 -7.44 -5.91
CA THR A 140 9.30 -8.66 -5.19
C THR A 140 10.52 -9.29 -5.86
N ARG A 141 11.61 -9.44 -5.12
CA ARG A 141 12.45 -10.63 -5.33
C ARG A 141 11.63 -11.81 -4.81
N GLN A 142 10.68 -12.30 -5.59
CA GLN A 142 10.12 -13.63 -5.34
C GLN A 142 11.28 -14.61 -5.46
N ARG A 143 11.88 -15.00 -4.32
CA ARG A 143 12.30 -16.39 -4.22
C ARG A 143 11.00 -17.16 -4.25
N CYS A 144 10.73 -17.77 -5.40
CA CYS A 144 9.69 -18.75 -5.57
C CYS A 144 9.88 -19.82 -4.49
N CYS A 145 9.18 -19.70 -3.37
CA CYS A 145 9.00 -20.81 -2.45
C CYS A 145 8.10 -21.80 -3.20
N ARG A 146 8.74 -22.74 -3.91
CA ARG A 146 8.07 -23.96 -4.36
C ARG A 146 7.41 -24.57 -3.13
N VAL A 147 6.07 -24.55 -3.10
CA VAL A 147 5.30 -25.44 -2.25
C VAL A 147 5.75 -26.86 -2.63
N ARG A 148 6.58 -27.47 -1.79
CA ARG A 148 6.79 -28.92 -1.84
C ARG A 148 5.51 -29.52 -1.31
N SER A 149 4.61 -29.91 -2.21
CA SER A 149 3.56 -30.86 -1.92
C SER A 149 4.23 -32.17 -1.50
N TYR A 150 4.13 -32.49 -0.21
CA TYR A 150 4.41 -33.84 0.27
C TYR A 150 3.18 -34.70 -0.06
N PRO A 151 3.33 -35.83 -0.78
CA PRO A 151 2.23 -36.76 -0.93
C PRO A 151 1.94 -37.39 0.43
N ILE A 152 0.69 -37.27 0.87
CA ILE A 152 0.14 -38.03 1.99
C ILE A 152 0.18 -39.51 1.57
N ARG A 153 0.83 -40.34 2.39
CA ARG A 153 0.69 -41.81 2.32
C ARG A 153 -0.50 -42.23 3.15
#